data_AF-A0A087TLP1-F1
#
_entry.id   AF-A0A087TLP1-F1
#
_cell.length_a   1.000
_cell.length_b   1.000
_cell.length_c   1.000
_cell.angle_alpha   90.00
_cell.angle_beta   90.00
_cell.angle_gamma   90.00
#
_symmetry.space_group_name_H-M   'P 1'
#
loop_
_entity.id
_entity.type
_entity.pdbx_description
1 polymer ?
#
loop_
_entity_poly.entity_id
_entity_poly.type
_entity_poly.pdbx_seq_one_letter_code
_entity_poly.pdbx_strand_id
1 'polypeptide(L)'
;MLYDIQMPCESDGYVSYHSPIISKCPIKPFMLKVPVIPSHNIVTDPEVSCELYSPNWVVFQPNIIIDPKLGCLWHVQMNCEPLIDIIHDKGLLIDFLLLRQNSKSVILKVCHDGLLPGEQLSIENISKVFDKLNAIYKQNAEKMEGSKTNIQNVSVLKSVAIVDQSDMYTHVFSVFENDNINYKFVFSVLLEYIRSLIQHQQFVKHYLCKLLINILVQHKQFYQLHQFLQYHILSDSKQLVCLMLALQGDYPPAYQLALDMLKRLQNSNEEIVEVLLSQKKILQALSFIRSCGAIDSLSAPKYLAAAKLTEDTNIFYSVYKFFEQRNIRLRGIPDFEAGEHCESYVKYFNSVFGTASVLETVLN
;
A
#
# COMPACT_ATOMS: atom_id res chain seq x y z
N MET A 1 -33.13 -19.29 -11.21
CA MET A 1 -31.86 -19.80 -10.67
C MET A 1 -30.79 -19.14 -11.50
N LEU A 2 -29.66 -18.78 -10.88
CA LEU A 2 -28.53 -18.23 -11.61
C LEU A 2 -27.42 -19.27 -11.64
N TYR A 3 -26.93 -19.56 -12.84
CA TYR A 3 -25.74 -20.39 -13.06
C TYR A 3 -24.65 -19.52 -13.67
N ASP A 4 -23.40 -19.88 -13.41
CA ASP A 4 -22.24 -19.26 -14.04
C ASP A 4 -21.33 -20.33 -14.62
N ILE A 5 -21.15 -20.26 -15.93
CA ILE A 5 -20.30 -21.17 -16.69
C ILE A 5 -18.81 -20.93 -16.43
N GLN A 6 -18.43 -19.77 -15.89
CA GLN A 6 -17.05 -19.45 -15.54
C GLN A 6 -16.67 -19.90 -14.13
N MET A 7 -17.66 -20.22 -13.28
CA MET A 7 -17.40 -20.75 -11.95
C MET A 7 -16.95 -22.22 -12.02
N PRO A 8 -16.17 -22.70 -11.03
CA PRO A 8 -15.79 -24.11 -10.96
C PRO A 8 -16.99 -25.05 -11.05
N CYS A 9 -16.83 -26.14 -11.78
CA CYS A 9 -17.86 -27.15 -12.02
C CYS A 9 -17.29 -28.57 -11.86
N GLU A 10 -18.16 -29.53 -11.58
CA GLU A 10 -17.79 -30.94 -11.68
C GLU A 10 -17.80 -31.36 -13.16
N SER A 11 -16.80 -32.12 -13.59
CA SER A 11 -16.70 -32.57 -14.99
C SER A 11 -16.33 -34.05 -15.03
N ASP A 12 -17.05 -34.81 -15.86
CA ASP A 12 -16.72 -36.20 -16.19
C ASP A 12 -15.81 -36.31 -17.43
N GLY A 13 -15.32 -35.17 -17.94
CA GLY A 13 -14.51 -35.07 -19.15
C GLY A 13 -15.31 -34.82 -20.43
N TYR A 14 -16.64 -34.99 -20.41
CA TYR A 14 -17.54 -34.75 -21.54
C TYR A 14 -18.59 -33.67 -21.25
N VAL A 15 -19.10 -33.65 -20.02
CA VAL A 15 -20.15 -32.73 -19.56
C VAL A 15 -19.66 -31.99 -18.32
N SER A 16 -19.94 -30.69 -18.26
CA SER A 16 -19.68 -29.84 -17.11
C SER A 16 -20.98 -29.59 -16.34
N TYR A 17 -21.02 -30.02 -15.08
CA TYR A 17 -22.16 -29.90 -14.18
C TYR A 17 -21.98 -28.69 -13.26
N HIS A 18 -22.78 -27.65 -13.50
CA HIS A 18 -22.74 -26.41 -12.70
C HIS A 18 -23.82 -26.43 -11.63
N SER A 19 -23.44 -25.98 -10.43
CA SER A 19 -24.37 -25.73 -9.33
C SER A 19 -24.97 -24.32 -9.41
N PRO A 20 -26.23 -24.12 -9.02
CA PRO A 20 -26.83 -22.79 -8.99
C PRO A 20 -26.17 -21.93 -7.91
N ILE A 21 -25.78 -20.70 -8.27
CA ILE A 21 -25.21 -19.72 -7.33
C ILE A 21 -26.30 -19.13 -6.44
N ILE A 22 -27.46 -18.84 -7.04
CA ILE A 22 -28.66 -18.38 -6.31
C ILE A 22 -29.90 -19.13 -6.78
N SER A 23 -30.86 -19.21 -5.87
CA SER A 23 -32.19 -19.76 -6.07
C SER A 23 -33.00 -19.00 -7.14
N LYS A 24 -34.29 -19.35 -7.29
CA LYS A 24 -35.16 -18.71 -8.30
C LYS A 24 -35.43 -17.25 -7.96
N CYS A 25 -34.79 -16.32 -8.68
CA CYS A 25 -35.09 -14.89 -8.67
C CYS A 25 -35.72 -14.46 -10.00
N PRO A 26 -37.05 -14.28 -10.09
CA PRO A 26 -37.70 -13.77 -11.30
C PRO A 26 -37.40 -12.28 -11.49
N ILE A 27 -37.54 -11.79 -12.72
CA ILE A 27 -37.50 -10.36 -13.03
C ILE A 27 -38.65 -9.69 -12.25
N LYS A 28 -38.35 -8.56 -11.59
CA LYS A 28 -39.36 -7.79 -10.86
C LYS A 28 -40.36 -7.19 -11.87
N PRO A 29 -41.68 -7.38 -11.68
CA PRO A 29 -42.70 -6.74 -12.53
C PRO A 29 -42.53 -5.22 -12.56
N PHE A 30 -42.76 -4.61 -13.72
CA PHE A 30 -42.65 -3.17 -13.92
C PHE A 30 -43.67 -2.66 -14.94
N MET A 31 -43.94 -1.36 -14.88
CA MET A 31 -44.84 -0.64 -15.78
C MET A 31 -44.02 0.18 -16.77
N LEU A 32 -44.50 0.27 -18.01
CA LEU A 32 -43.86 0.99 -19.10
C LEU A 32 -44.70 2.18 -19.54
N LYS A 33 -44.07 3.34 -19.67
CA LYS A 33 -44.65 4.49 -20.35
C LYS A 33 -44.48 4.29 -21.86
N VAL A 34 -45.61 4.14 -22.56
CA VAL A 34 -45.60 3.95 -24.01
C VAL A 34 -45.98 5.27 -24.68
N PRO A 35 -45.18 5.79 -25.63
CA PRO A 35 -45.52 7.00 -26.36
C PRO A 35 -46.77 6.74 -27.22
N VAL A 36 -47.86 7.45 -26.92
CA VAL A 36 -49.07 7.41 -27.74
C VAL A 36 -48.94 8.45 -28.85
N ILE A 37 -49.37 8.08 -30.05
CA ILE A 37 -49.59 9.04 -31.14
C ILE A 37 -50.70 10.00 -30.66
N PRO A 38 -50.53 11.34 -30.70
CA PRO A 38 -51.50 12.26 -30.11
C PRO A 38 -52.79 12.28 -30.94
N SER A 39 -53.72 11.38 -30.62
CA SER A 39 -55.12 11.47 -31.03
C SER A 39 -55.94 11.96 -29.83
N HIS A 40 -56.19 13.26 -29.84
CA HIS A 40 -57.18 14.00 -29.05
C HIS A 40 -57.39 13.60 -27.57
N ASN A 41 -56.85 14.45 -26.68
CA ASN A 41 -57.28 14.70 -25.30
C ASN A 41 -56.90 13.70 -24.19
N ILE A 42 -55.71 13.10 -24.24
CA ILE A 42 -55.12 12.42 -23.06
C ILE A 42 -53.80 13.11 -22.70
N VAL A 43 -53.75 13.72 -21.51
CA VAL A 43 -52.63 14.56 -21.01
C VAL A 43 -51.57 13.73 -20.27
N THR A 44 -51.73 12.41 -20.19
CA THR A 44 -50.83 11.52 -19.44
C THR A 44 -50.40 10.33 -20.31
N ASP A 45 -49.08 10.10 -20.41
CA ASP A 45 -48.54 8.88 -21.00
C ASP A 45 -49.16 7.66 -20.30
N PRO A 46 -49.91 6.78 -21.00
CA PRO A 46 -50.48 5.60 -20.38
C PRO A 46 -49.36 4.64 -19.98
N GLU A 47 -49.41 4.19 -18.73
CA GLU A 47 -48.53 3.15 -18.22
C GLU A 47 -49.14 1.76 -18.50
N VAL A 48 -48.37 0.92 -19.19
CA VAL A 48 -48.76 -0.45 -19.54
C VAL A 48 -47.93 -1.44 -18.73
N SER A 49 -48.59 -2.42 -18.09
CA SER A 49 -47.88 -3.50 -17.40
C SER A 49 -47.13 -4.38 -18.40
N CYS A 50 -45.84 -4.58 -18.18
CA CYS A 50 -45.07 -5.53 -18.98
C CYS A 50 -45.41 -6.97 -18.58
N GLU A 51 -45.91 -7.77 -19.52
CA GLU A 51 -46.10 -9.21 -19.34
C GLU A 51 -44.72 -9.91 -19.34
N LEU A 52 -44.14 -10.08 -18.15
CA LEU A 52 -42.84 -10.75 -18.02
C LEU A 52 -42.93 -12.20 -18.49
N TYR A 53 -41.90 -12.65 -19.21
CA TYR A 53 -41.82 -14.01 -19.76
C TYR A 53 -42.98 -14.32 -20.72
N SER A 54 -43.50 -13.31 -21.42
CA SER A 54 -44.55 -13.50 -22.43
C SER A 54 -44.14 -14.57 -23.44
N PRO A 55 -45.04 -15.47 -23.86
CA PRO A 55 -44.74 -16.46 -24.90
C PRO A 55 -44.40 -15.83 -26.26
N ASN A 56 -44.57 -14.50 -26.41
CA ASN A 56 -44.27 -13.74 -27.62
C ASN A 56 -42.88 -13.10 -27.61
N TRP A 57 -42.14 -13.21 -26.50
CA TRP A 57 -40.78 -12.70 -26.42
C TRP A 57 -39.86 -13.48 -27.35
N VAL A 58 -39.11 -12.76 -28.19
CA VAL A 58 -38.07 -13.34 -29.04
C VAL A 58 -36.73 -13.03 -28.39
N VAL A 59 -36.00 -14.08 -27.99
CA VAL A 59 -34.72 -13.94 -27.28
C VAL A 59 -33.57 -14.17 -28.24
N PHE A 60 -32.63 -13.22 -28.29
CA PHE A 60 -31.38 -13.34 -29.03
C PHE A 60 -30.20 -13.36 -28.04
N GLN A 61 -29.31 -14.32 -28.22
CA GLN A 61 -28.08 -14.40 -27.42
C GLN A 61 -27.16 -13.21 -27.72
N PRO A 62 -26.39 -12.72 -26.73
CA PRO A 62 -26.36 -13.23 -25.35
C PRO A 62 -27.48 -12.70 -24.45
N ASN A 63 -28.11 -11.57 -24.80
CA ASN A 63 -28.93 -10.84 -23.82
C ASN A 63 -29.95 -9.86 -24.41
N ILE A 64 -30.40 -10.05 -25.65
CA ILE A 64 -31.42 -9.19 -26.26
C ILE A 64 -32.78 -9.89 -26.17
N ILE A 65 -33.80 -9.15 -25.78
CA ILE A 65 -35.20 -9.61 -25.82
C ILE A 65 -36.00 -8.62 -26.65
N ILE A 66 -36.68 -9.11 -27.68
CA ILE A 66 -37.64 -8.32 -28.45
C ILE A 66 -39.04 -8.70 -27.96
N ASP A 67 -39.82 -7.68 -27.61
CA ASP A 67 -41.24 -7.82 -27.32
C ASP A 67 -42.06 -7.23 -28.48
N PRO A 68 -42.56 -8.07 -29.41
CA PRO A 68 -43.30 -7.59 -30.58
C PRO A 68 -44.66 -6.99 -30.21
N LYS A 69 -45.27 -7.38 -29.08
CA LYS A 69 -46.55 -6.84 -28.63
C LYS A 69 -46.39 -5.39 -28.19
N LEU A 70 -45.31 -5.10 -27.47
CA LEU A 70 -45.01 -3.75 -27.00
C LEU A 70 -44.17 -2.93 -28.00
N GLY A 71 -43.63 -3.57 -29.05
CA GLY A 71 -42.71 -2.93 -29.99
C GLY A 71 -41.37 -2.53 -29.35
N CYS A 72 -40.98 -3.21 -28.27
CA CYS A 72 -39.79 -2.86 -27.49
C CYS A 72 -38.63 -3.81 -27.76
N LEU A 73 -37.42 -3.25 -27.70
CA LEU A 73 -36.17 -4.01 -27.68
C LEU A 73 -35.49 -3.78 -26.33
N TRP A 74 -35.27 -4.87 -25.61
CA TRP A 74 -34.66 -4.89 -24.29
C TRP A 74 -33.25 -5.46 -24.34
N HIS A 75 -32.39 -4.95 -23.46
CA HIS A 75 -31.08 -5.50 -23.20
C HIS A 75 -31.03 -5.98 -21.74
N VAL A 76 -30.84 -7.27 -21.55
CA VAL A 76 -30.76 -7.88 -20.22
C VAL A 76 -29.36 -7.67 -19.66
N GLN A 77 -29.29 -7.07 -18.47
CA GLN A 77 -28.04 -6.88 -17.74
C GLN A 77 -28.16 -7.45 -16.34
N MET A 78 -27.04 -7.96 -15.84
CA MET A 78 -26.94 -8.43 -14.47
C MET A 78 -26.56 -7.26 -13.56
N ASN A 79 -27.43 -6.95 -12.60
CA ASN A 79 -27.05 -6.05 -11.52
C ASN A 79 -26.38 -6.86 -10.40
N CYS A 80 -25.14 -6.49 -10.07
CA CYS A 80 -24.35 -7.18 -9.05
C CYS A 80 -24.64 -6.68 -7.62
N GLU A 81 -25.19 -5.48 -7.45
CA GLU A 81 -25.42 -4.91 -6.10
C GLU A 81 -26.38 -5.74 -5.24
N PRO A 82 -27.54 -6.21 -5.74
CA PRO A 82 -28.46 -7.01 -4.93
C PRO A 82 -27.87 -8.36 -4.50
N LEU A 83 -26.82 -8.84 -5.17
CA LEU A 83 -26.19 -10.12 -4.84
C LEU A 83 -25.46 -10.08 -3.50
N ILE A 84 -25.12 -8.89 -2.99
CA ILE A 84 -24.49 -8.71 -1.67
C ILE A 84 -25.38 -9.31 -0.57
N ASP A 85 -26.70 -9.10 -0.68
CA ASP A 85 -27.69 -9.54 0.30
C ASP A 85 -28.17 -10.96 0.05
N ILE A 86 -28.21 -11.37 -1.24
CA ILE A 86 -28.71 -12.69 -1.65
C ILE A 86 -27.67 -13.79 -1.43
N ILE A 87 -26.38 -13.51 -1.67
CA ILE A 87 -25.30 -14.50 -1.51
C ILE A 87 -24.66 -14.33 -0.14
N HIS A 88 -25.04 -15.21 0.80
CA HIS A 88 -24.54 -15.17 2.18
C HIS A 88 -23.09 -15.63 2.31
N ASP A 89 -22.65 -16.59 1.49
CA ASP A 89 -21.25 -17.00 1.44
C ASP A 89 -20.42 -15.92 0.72
N LYS A 90 -19.68 -15.14 1.50
CA LYS A 90 -18.84 -14.05 0.99
C LYS A 90 -17.67 -14.55 0.15
N GLY A 91 -17.19 -15.78 0.39
CA GLY A 91 -16.17 -16.41 -0.46
C GLY A 91 -16.72 -16.66 -1.87
N LEU A 92 -17.90 -17.27 -1.95
CA LEU A 92 -18.60 -17.53 -3.22
C LEU A 92 -18.96 -16.23 -3.94
N LEU A 93 -19.46 -15.22 -3.20
CA LEU A 93 -19.79 -13.90 -3.76
C LEU A 93 -18.56 -13.25 -4.40
N ILE A 94 -17.41 -13.27 -3.72
CA ILE A 94 -16.18 -12.67 -4.24
C ILE A 94 -15.66 -13.44 -5.45
N ASP A 95 -15.66 -14.78 -5.42
CA ASP A 95 -15.30 -15.59 -6.60
C ASP A 95 -16.16 -15.23 -7.81
N PHE A 96 -17.47 -15.11 -7.61
CA PHE A 96 -18.41 -14.71 -8.66
C PHE A 96 -18.13 -13.30 -9.19
N LEU A 97 -17.95 -12.31 -8.29
CA LEU A 97 -17.74 -10.92 -8.68
C LEU A 97 -16.40 -10.71 -9.41
N LEU A 98 -15.35 -11.44 -9.03
CA LEU A 98 -14.02 -11.35 -9.66
C LEU A 98 -14.01 -11.74 -11.15
N LEU A 99 -15.05 -12.46 -11.60
CA LEU A 99 -15.24 -12.89 -12.98
C LEU A 99 -16.10 -11.93 -13.81
N ARG A 100 -16.48 -10.78 -13.26
CA ARG A 100 -17.42 -9.84 -13.91
C ARG A 100 -16.77 -8.52 -14.30
N GLN A 101 -17.24 -7.99 -15.43
CA GLN A 101 -16.98 -6.61 -15.82
C GLN A 101 -17.73 -5.68 -14.87
N ASN A 102 -17.13 -4.53 -14.56
CA ASN A 102 -17.74 -3.46 -13.77
C ASN A 102 -18.19 -3.88 -12.35
N SER A 103 -17.65 -4.96 -11.79
CA SER A 103 -17.97 -5.42 -10.43
C SER A 103 -17.01 -4.88 -9.35
N LYS A 104 -15.93 -4.19 -9.75
CA LYS A 104 -14.90 -3.69 -8.82
C LYS A 104 -15.48 -2.83 -7.69
N SER A 105 -16.39 -1.90 -8.01
CA SER A 105 -17.06 -1.07 -7.02
C SER A 105 -17.89 -1.90 -6.03
N VAL A 106 -18.56 -2.96 -6.52
CA VAL A 106 -19.35 -3.88 -5.69
C VAL A 106 -18.43 -4.71 -4.79
N ILE A 107 -17.28 -5.18 -5.28
CA ILE A 107 -16.27 -5.88 -4.48
C ILE A 107 -15.76 -4.99 -3.35
N LEU A 108 -15.41 -3.75 -3.68
CA LEU A 108 -14.94 -2.77 -2.69
C LEU A 108 -16.01 -2.47 -1.65
N LYS A 109 -17.27 -2.34 -2.09
CA LYS A 109 -18.41 -2.16 -1.19
C LYS A 109 -18.59 -3.35 -0.24
N VAL A 110 -18.53 -4.59 -0.72
CA VAL A 110 -18.59 -5.80 0.12
C VAL A 110 -17.47 -5.80 1.17
N CYS A 111 -16.26 -5.43 0.78
CA CYS A 111 -15.13 -5.35 1.70
C CYS A 111 -15.32 -4.23 2.73
N HIS A 112 -15.74 -3.04 2.29
CA HIS A 112 -15.98 -1.88 3.14
C HIS A 112 -17.09 -2.14 4.17
N ASP A 113 -18.26 -2.59 3.72
CA ASP A 113 -19.43 -2.83 4.56
C ASP A 113 -19.15 -3.94 5.57
N GLY A 114 -18.37 -4.95 5.16
CA GLY A 114 -17.90 -6.01 6.04
C GLY A 114 -16.95 -5.58 7.17
N LEU A 115 -16.52 -4.31 7.20
CA LEU A 115 -15.73 -3.72 8.29
C LEU A 115 -16.56 -2.80 9.19
N LEU A 116 -17.75 -2.39 8.76
CA LEU A 116 -18.61 -1.46 9.50
C LEU A 116 -19.24 -2.14 10.73
N PRO A 117 -19.43 -1.40 11.84
CA PRO A 117 -20.15 -1.92 13.01
C PRO A 117 -21.56 -2.42 12.65
N GLY A 118 -21.93 -3.59 13.16
CA GLY A 118 -23.22 -4.24 12.88
C GLY A 118 -23.20 -5.20 11.68
N GLU A 119 -22.30 -4.99 10.72
CA GLU A 119 -22.12 -5.85 9.53
C GLU A 119 -20.74 -6.52 9.47
N GLN A 120 -19.99 -6.46 10.59
CA GLN A 120 -18.63 -6.97 10.68
C GLN A 120 -18.55 -8.44 10.30
N LEU A 121 -17.73 -8.74 9.29
CA LEU A 121 -17.39 -10.10 8.93
C LEU A 121 -16.42 -10.70 9.95
N SER A 122 -16.48 -12.03 10.10
CA SER A 122 -15.46 -12.75 10.87
C SER A 122 -14.08 -12.57 10.24
N ILE A 123 -13.04 -12.61 11.06
CA ILE A 123 -11.66 -12.48 10.56
C ILE A 123 -11.31 -13.59 9.55
N GLU A 124 -11.90 -14.78 9.69
CA GLU A 124 -11.76 -15.89 8.76
C GLU A 124 -12.35 -15.55 7.38
N ASN A 125 -13.53 -14.92 7.34
CA ASN A 125 -14.14 -14.51 6.08
C ASN A 125 -13.33 -13.37 5.44
N ILE A 126 -12.88 -12.39 6.22
CA ILE A 126 -12.03 -11.30 5.75
C ILE A 126 -10.73 -11.85 5.14
N SER A 127 -10.09 -12.80 5.84
CA SER A 127 -8.90 -13.52 5.38
C SER A 127 -9.11 -14.18 4.01
N LYS A 128 -10.18 -14.97 3.87
CA LYS A 128 -10.55 -15.64 2.61
C LYS A 128 -10.78 -14.64 1.48
N VAL A 129 -11.47 -13.53 1.77
CA VAL A 129 -11.73 -12.49 0.77
C VAL A 129 -10.42 -11.85 0.31
N PHE A 130 -9.54 -11.43 1.24
CA PHE A 130 -8.26 -10.82 0.89
C PHE A 130 -7.35 -11.75 0.09
N ASP A 131 -7.27 -13.03 0.46
CA ASP A 131 -6.50 -14.03 -0.28
C ASP A 131 -7.01 -14.18 -1.72
N LYS A 132 -8.33 -14.20 -1.93
CA LYS A 132 -8.92 -14.25 -3.29
C LYS A 132 -8.56 -13.02 -4.12
N LEU A 133 -8.67 -11.82 -3.53
CA LEU A 133 -8.32 -10.57 -4.23
C LEU A 133 -6.84 -10.52 -4.63
N ASN A 134 -5.96 -10.84 -3.68
CA ASN A 134 -4.52 -10.77 -3.87
C ASN A 134 -4.00 -11.90 -4.78
N ALA A 135 -4.63 -13.08 -4.77
CA ALA A 135 -4.34 -14.16 -5.71
C ALA A 135 -4.61 -13.72 -7.16
N ILE A 136 -5.78 -13.12 -7.41
CA ILE A 136 -6.14 -12.60 -8.73
C ILE A 136 -5.21 -11.48 -9.18
N TYR A 137 -4.89 -10.54 -8.29
CA TYR A 137 -3.95 -9.46 -8.61
C TYR A 137 -2.59 -10.04 -9.04
N LYS A 138 -2.05 -10.99 -8.27
CA LYS A 138 -0.76 -11.66 -8.56
C LYS A 138 -0.80 -12.39 -9.90
N GLN A 139 -1.85 -13.18 -10.14
CA GLN A 139 -2.02 -13.92 -11.40
C GLN A 139 -2.05 -12.99 -12.62
N ASN A 140 -2.68 -11.81 -12.49
CA ASN A 140 -2.73 -10.84 -13.58
C ASN A 140 -1.40 -10.11 -13.79
N ALA A 141 -0.67 -9.79 -12.72
CA ALA A 141 0.67 -9.24 -12.81
C ALA A 141 1.63 -10.19 -13.56
N GLU A 142 1.61 -11.48 -13.23
CA GLU A 142 2.43 -12.51 -13.89
C GLU A 142 2.09 -12.68 -15.37
N LYS A 143 0.81 -12.59 -15.75
CA LYS A 143 0.40 -12.62 -17.17
C LYS A 143 0.95 -11.44 -17.97
N MET A 144 1.00 -10.25 -17.37
CA MET A 144 1.57 -9.07 -18.03
C MET A 144 3.09 -9.22 -18.24
N GLU A 145 3.80 -9.84 -17.31
CA GLU A 145 5.24 -10.10 -17.43
C GLU A 145 5.56 -11.29 -18.37
N GLY A 146 4.71 -12.34 -18.36
CA GLY A 146 4.88 -13.60 -19.09
C GLY A 146 4.41 -13.60 -20.55
N SER A 147 3.82 -12.51 -21.06
CA SER A 147 3.32 -12.40 -22.45
C SER A 147 4.42 -12.39 -23.53
N LYS A 148 5.66 -12.80 -23.21
CA LYS A 148 6.75 -13.00 -24.17
C LYS A 148 6.96 -14.45 -24.60
N THR A 149 6.33 -15.46 -23.98
CA THR A 149 6.55 -16.86 -24.37
C THR A 149 5.29 -17.74 -24.29
N ASN A 150 4.84 -18.15 -25.48
CA ASN A 150 4.05 -19.32 -25.84
C ASN A 150 2.68 -19.58 -25.17
N ILE A 151 1.68 -19.49 -26.04
CA ILE A 151 0.28 -19.90 -25.87
C ILE A 151 0.21 -21.43 -25.96
N GLN A 152 -0.03 -22.13 -24.85
CA GLN A 152 -0.73 -23.43 -24.87
C GLN A 152 -1.59 -23.60 -23.60
N ASN A 153 -2.91 -23.59 -23.83
CA ASN A 153 -3.95 -24.37 -23.17
C ASN A 153 -3.82 -24.64 -21.66
N VAL A 154 -4.23 -23.68 -20.85
CA VAL A 154 -4.93 -23.94 -19.58
C VAL A 154 -6.17 -23.04 -19.61
N SER A 155 -7.35 -23.53 -19.20
CA SER A 155 -8.59 -22.74 -19.15
C SER A 155 -8.41 -21.55 -18.20
N VAL A 156 -7.92 -20.43 -18.73
CA VAL A 156 -7.68 -19.21 -17.97
C VAL A 156 -9.04 -18.61 -17.65
N LEU A 157 -9.47 -18.71 -16.38
CA LEU A 157 -10.45 -17.76 -15.86
C LEU A 157 -9.88 -16.37 -16.17
N LYS A 158 -10.46 -15.70 -17.17
CA LYS A 158 -10.21 -14.27 -17.40
C LYS A 158 -10.89 -13.57 -16.24
N SER A 159 -10.18 -13.46 -15.12
CA SER A 159 -10.60 -12.54 -14.08
C SER A 159 -10.61 -11.13 -14.69
N VAL A 160 -11.72 -10.45 -14.44
CA VAL A 160 -12.03 -9.18 -15.10
C VAL A 160 -11.87 -8.02 -14.13
N ALA A 161 -12.21 -8.24 -12.86
CA ALA A 161 -12.08 -7.22 -11.82
C ALA A 161 -10.77 -7.41 -11.06
N ILE A 162 -9.92 -6.38 -11.12
CA ILE A 162 -8.66 -6.31 -10.37
C ILE A 162 -8.81 -5.24 -9.31
N VAL A 163 -8.52 -5.61 -8.07
CA VAL A 163 -8.46 -4.72 -6.91
C VAL A 163 -7.00 -4.61 -6.50
N ASP A 164 -6.48 -3.40 -6.46
CA ASP A 164 -5.11 -3.12 -6.04
C ASP A 164 -5.04 -2.59 -4.60
N GLN A 165 -3.83 -2.43 -4.09
CA GLN A 165 -3.61 -1.93 -2.73
C GLN A 165 -4.10 -0.49 -2.52
N SER A 166 -4.20 0.33 -3.58
CA SER A 166 -4.64 1.72 -3.49
C SER A 166 -6.17 1.81 -3.41
N ASP A 167 -6.86 0.92 -4.12
CA ASP A 167 -8.31 0.75 -4.02
C ASP A 167 -8.71 0.35 -2.60
N MET A 168 -8.04 -0.67 -2.05
CA MET A 168 -8.30 -1.14 -0.68
C MET A 168 -8.06 -0.02 0.34
N TYR A 169 -6.96 0.73 0.20
CA TYR A 169 -6.65 1.82 1.11
C TYR A 169 -7.70 2.95 1.07
N THR A 170 -8.10 3.36 -0.13
CA THR A 170 -8.97 4.53 -0.32
C THR A 170 -10.44 4.21 -0.04
N HIS A 171 -10.90 3.04 -0.47
CA HIS A 171 -12.33 2.71 -0.48
C HIS A 171 -12.74 1.72 0.60
N VAL A 172 -11.81 0.96 1.19
CA VAL A 172 -12.13 -0.04 2.23
C VAL A 172 -11.59 0.40 3.59
N PHE A 173 -10.32 0.76 3.67
CA PHE A 173 -9.67 1.08 4.95
C PHE A 173 -9.90 2.51 5.45
N SER A 174 -10.57 3.36 4.67
CA SER A 174 -10.99 4.70 5.09
C SER A 174 -11.93 4.67 6.31
N VAL A 175 -12.64 3.56 6.54
CA VAL A 175 -13.51 3.38 7.72
C VAL A 175 -12.76 3.35 9.04
N PHE A 176 -11.44 3.14 9.04
CA PHE A 176 -10.65 3.04 10.27
C PHE A 176 -10.51 4.37 11.01
N GLU A 177 -10.89 5.48 10.39
CA GLU A 177 -11.01 6.78 11.07
C GLU A 177 -12.26 6.85 11.97
N ASN A 178 -13.18 5.89 11.87
CA ASN A 178 -14.38 5.86 12.70
C ASN A 178 -14.09 5.32 14.10
N ASP A 179 -14.28 6.17 15.12
CA ASP A 179 -14.08 5.83 16.55
C ASP A 179 -14.94 4.66 17.06
N ASN A 180 -16.00 4.29 16.33
CA ASN A 180 -16.91 3.21 16.69
C ASN A 180 -16.34 1.81 16.44
N ILE A 181 -15.21 1.70 15.72
CA ILE A 181 -14.59 0.41 15.41
C ILE A 181 -13.50 0.11 16.43
N ASN A 182 -13.55 -1.07 17.05
CA ASN A 182 -12.52 -1.50 17.99
C ASN A 182 -11.15 -1.58 17.30
N TYR A 183 -10.16 -0.86 17.83
CA TYR A 183 -8.80 -0.84 17.28
C TYR A 183 -8.17 -2.24 17.15
N LYS A 184 -8.52 -3.19 18.03
CA LYS A 184 -8.03 -4.58 17.93
C LYS A 184 -8.55 -5.25 16.66
N PHE A 185 -9.79 -4.99 16.29
CA PHE A 185 -10.38 -5.49 15.04
C PHE A 185 -9.71 -4.82 13.84
N VAL A 186 -9.59 -3.49 13.83
CA VAL A 186 -8.87 -2.74 12.78
C VAL A 186 -7.45 -3.30 12.57
N PHE A 187 -6.73 -3.49 13.67
CA PHE A 187 -5.39 -4.05 13.65
C PHE A 187 -5.37 -5.47 13.09
N SER A 188 -6.28 -6.35 13.52
CA SER A 188 -6.39 -7.70 12.98
C SER A 188 -6.68 -7.70 11.48
N VAL A 189 -7.57 -6.82 11.00
CA VAL A 189 -7.91 -6.71 9.58
C VAL A 189 -6.70 -6.26 8.75
N LEU A 190 -5.98 -5.23 9.20
CA LEU A 190 -4.78 -4.76 8.51
C LEU A 190 -3.67 -5.82 8.50
N LEU A 191 -3.47 -6.51 9.62
CA LEU A 191 -2.50 -7.59 9.71
C LEU A 191 -2.86 -8.74 8.78
N GLU A 192 -4.14 -9.08 8.68
CA GLU A 192 -4.64 -10.11 7.78
C GLU A 192 -4.45 -9.73 6.31
N TYR A 193 -4.67 -8.47 5.97
CA TYR A 193 -4.39 -7.97 4.62
C TYR A 193 -2.90 -8.01 4.29
N ILE A 194 -2.04 -7.57 5.21
CA ILE A 194 -0.57 -7.63 5.05
C ILE A 194 -0.08 -9.07 4.93
N ARG A 195 -0.59 -9.99 5.77
CA ARG A 195 -0.31 -11.43 5.67
C ARG A 195 -0.66 -11.94 4.27
N SER A 196 -1.85 -11.62 3.78
CA SER A 196 -2.32 -12.01 2.44
C SER A 196 -1.41 -11.47 1.32
N LEU A 197 -1.01 -10.19 1.39
CA LEU A 197 -0.06 -9.59 0.45
C LEU A 197 1.27 -10.36 0.42
N ILE A 198 1.84 -10.63 1.60
CA ILE A 198 3.11 -11.36 1.73
C ILE A 198 2.98 -12.79 1.18
N GLN A 199 1.89 -13.49 1.51
CA GLN A 199 1.61 -14.84 1.00
C GLN A 199 1.54 -14.89 -0.53
N HIS A 200 0.98 -13.85 -1.15
CA HIS A 200 0.91 -13.71 -2.60
C HIS A 200 2.12 -12.98 -3.21
N GLN A 201 3.24 -12.89 -2.47
CA GLN A 201 4.51 -12.33 -2.92
C GLN A 201 4.40 -10.89 -3.43
N GLN A 202 3.55 -10.09 -2.78
CA GLN A 202 3.38 -8.67 -3.08
C GLN A 202 4.10 -7.83 -2.02
N PHE A 203 4.80 -6.79 -2.47
CA PHE A 203 5.38 -5.81 -1.56
C PHE A 203 4.28 -4.93 -0.95
N VAL A 204 4.31 -4.78 0.37
CA VAL A 204 3.40 -3.90 1.10
C VAL A 204 3.76 -2.44 0.81
N LYS A 205 2.80 -1.66 0.31
CA LYS A 205 3.03 -0.24 0.03
C LYS A 205 3.19 0.57 1.30
N HIS A 206 4.04 1.60 1.24
CA HIS A 206 4.44 2.42 2.38
C HIS A 206 3.26 3.10 3.12
N TYR A 207 2.18 3.45 2.42
CA TYR A 207 1.01 4.06 3.06
C TYR A 207 0.24 3.07 3.95
N LEU A 208 0.25 1.77 3.62
CA LEU A 208 -0.31 0.72 4.50
C LEU A 208 0.56 0.52 5.74
N CYS A 209 1.89 0.52 5.56
CA CYS A 209 2.83 0.47 6.69
C CYS A 209 2.60 1.67 7.62
N LYS A 210 2.48 2.88 7.06
CA LYS A 210 2.21 4.10 7.81
C LYS A 210 0.90 4.01 8.59
N LEU A 211 -0.17 3.52 7.97
CA LEU A 211 -1.46 3.32 8.62
C LEU A 211 -1.36 2.36 9.80
N LEU A 212 -0.75 1.18 9.61
CA LEU A 212 -0.54 0.20 10.68
C LEU A 212 0.28 0.77 11.85
N ILE A 213 1.37 1.46 11.54
CA ILE A 213 2.27 2.05 12.54
C ILE A 213 1.55 3.14 13.33
N ASN A 214 0.81 4.02 12.66
CA ASN A 214 0.05 5.07 13.34
C ASN A 214 -0.95 4.48 14.34
N ILE A 215 -1.67 3.42 13.97
CA ILE A 215 -2.60 2.72 14.88
C ILE A 215 -1.85 2.13 16.07
N LEU A 216 -0.71 1.47 15.84
CA LEU A 216 0.11 0.88 16.92
C LEU A 216 0.63 1.94 17.90
N VAL A 217 1.10 3.09 17.38
CA VAL A 217 1.62 4.20 18.19
C VAL A 217 0.49 4.84 18.99
N GLN A 218 -0.66 5.14 18.36
CA GLN A 218 -1.83 5.72 19.03
C GLN A 218 -2.28 4.86 20.22
N HIS A 219 -2.27 3.54 20.07
CA HIS A 219 -2.64 2.59 21.12
C HIS A 219 -1.47 2.08 21.98
N LYS A 220 -0.29 2.71 21.87
CA LYS A 220 0.94 2.42 22.64
C LYS A 220 1.38 0.95 22.58
N GLN A 221 1.10 0.26 21.47
CA GLN A 221 1.48 -1.14 21.23
C GLN A 221 2.92 -1.24 20.70
N PHE A 222 3.86 -0.65 21.43
CA PHE A 222 5.26 -0.54 21.01
C PHE A 222 6.00 -1.88 20.90
N TYR A 223 5.58 -2.87 21.69
CA TYR A 223 6.16 -4.22 21.61
C TYR A 223 5.87 -4.88 20.25
N GLN A 224 4.61 -4.81 19.79
CA GLN A 224 4.22 -5.35 18.49
C GLN A 224 4.91 -4.60 17.35
N LEU A 225 4.98 -3.26 17.44
CA LEU A 225 5.74 -2.45 16.50
C LEU A 225 7.20 -2.90 16.41
N HIS A 226 7.85 -3.12 17.56
CA HIS A 226 9.23 -3.61 17.60
C HIS A 226 9.37 -4.94 16.87
N GLN A 227 8.48 -5.90 17.15
CA GLN A 227 8.50 -7.22 16.51
C GLN A 227 8.32 -7.15 15.00
N PHE A 228 7.37 -6.34 14.50
CA PHE A 228 7.14 -6.22 13.05
C PHE A 228 8.37 -5.70 12.30
N LEU A 229 9.10 -4.78 12.91
CA LEU A 229 10.31 -4.20 12.35
C LEU A 229 11.52 -5.14 12.48
N GLN A 230 11.65 -5.79 13.64
CA GLN A 230 12.75 -6.73 13.92
C GLN A 230 12.67 -7.98 13.04
N TYR A 231 11.47 -8.52 12.81
CA TYR A 231 11.26 -9.70 11.96
C TYR A 231 11.04 -9.36 10.48
N HIS A 232 11.25 -8.12 10.07
CA HIS A 232 11.11 -7.66 8.67
C HIS A 232 9.76 -7.99 8.02
N ILE A 233 8.69 -8.06 8.82
CA ILE A 233 7.32 -8.20 8.31
C ILE A 233 6.97 -6.94 7.51
N LEU A 234 7.39 -5.77 8.01
CA LEU A 234 7.38 -4.53 7.25
C LEU A 234 8.75 -4.35 6.57
N SER A 235 8.76 -4.29 5.25
CA SER A 235 9.99 -4.13 4.48
C SER A 235 10.67 -2.79 4.77
N ASP A 236 11.99 -2.83 4.92
CA ASP A 236 12.80 -1.62 5.13
C ASP A 236 12.65 -0.68 3.92
N SER A 237 12.47 0.62 4.20
CA SER A 237 12.38 1.65 3.17
C SER A 237 12.76 3.02 3.73
N LYS A 238 13.23 3.94 2.88
CA LYS A 238 13.59 5.29 3.30
C LYS A 238 12.40 6.04 3.93
N GLN A 239 11.18 5.82 3.40
CA GLN A 239 9.96 6.41 3.94
C GLN A 239 9.64 5.89 5.35
N LEU A 240 9.86 4.60 5.60
CA LEU A 240 9.67 3.99 6.91
C LEU A 240 10.70 4.50 7.93
N VAL A 241 11.95 4.68 7.51
CA VAL A 241 13.00 5.30 8.33
C VAL A 241 12.60 6.71 8.77
N CYS A 242 12.15 7.56 7.84
CA CYS A 242 11.69 8.91 8.18
C CYS A 242 10.54 8.88 9.20
N LEU A 243 9.60 7.94 9.05
CA LEU A 243 8.51 7.76 10.00
C LEU A 243 9.04 7.34 11.39
N MET A 244 9.98 6.41 11.47
CA MET A 244 10.59 5.99 12.74
C MET A 244 11.34 7.14 13.43
N LEU A 245 12.08 7.95 12.67
CA LEU A 245 12.78 9.11 13.21
C LEU A 245 11.81 10.16 13.76
N ALA A 246 10.67 10.37 13.09
CA ALA A 246 9.62 11.26 13.60
C ALA A 246 8.99 10.73 14.91
N LEU A 247 8.96 9.41 15.10
CA LEU A 247 8.39 8.75 16.28
C LEU A 247 9.36 8.62 17.47
N GLN A 248 10.62 9.06 17.34
CA GLN A 248 11.64 8.93 18.39
C GLN A 248 11.21 9.56 19.74
N GLY A 249 10.41 10.61 19.72
CA GLY A 249 9.91 11.27 20.94
C GLY A 249 9.03 10.37 21.79
N ASP A 250 8.09 9.67 21.15
CA ASP A 250 7.13 8.78 21.84
C ASP A 250 7.68 7.36 22.01
N TYR A 251 8.54 6.92 21.10
CA TYR A 251 9.15 5.59 21.10
C TYR A 251 10.68 5.70 20.92
N PRO A 252 11.45 5.86 22.00
CA PRO A 252 12.90 6.04 21.92
C PRO A 252 13.67 4.97 21.13
N PRO A 253 13.30 3.66 21.18
CA PRO A 253 13.94 2.64 20.35
C PRO A 253 13.76 2.83 18.83
N ALA A 254 12.79 3.64 18.39
CA ALA A 254 12.57 3.93 16.97
C ALA A 254 13.83 4.45 16.28
N TYR A 255 14.63 5.26 17.00
CA TYR A 255 15.88 5.80 16.48
C TYR A 255 16.87 4.71 16.08
N GLN A 256 17.09 3.73 16.97
CA GLN A 256 18.04 2.65 16.70
C GLN A 256 17.51 1.74 15.58
N LEU A 257 16.22 1.44 15.58
CA LEU A 257 15.58 0.68 14.50
C LEU A 257 15.72 1.39 13.15
N ALA A 258 15.57 2.71 13.10
CA ALA A 258 15.75 3.50 11.89
C ALA A 258 17.19 3.40 11.35
N LEU A 259 18.20 3.46 12.22
CA LEU A 259 19.60 3.26 11.83
C LEU A 259 19.88 1.83 11.36
N ASP A 260 19.31 0.84 12.04
CA ASP A 260 19.47 -0.56 11.65
C ASP A 260 18.82 -0.84 10.29
N MET A 261 17.66 -0.22 10.01
CA MET A 261 17.01 -0.24 8.69
C MET A 261 17.90 0.39 7.63
N LEU A 262 18.41 1.60 7.86
CA LEU A 262 19.31 2.27 6.91
C LEU A 262 20.57 1.45 6.62
N LYS A 263 21.14 0.79 7.64
CA LYS A 263 22.32 -0.05 7.46
C LYS A 263 22.04 -1.29 6.60
N ARG A 264 20.82 -1.83 6.65
CA ARG A 264 20.40 -2.95 5.79
C ARG A 264 20.04 -2.51 4.37
N LEU A 265 19.58 -1.26 4.21
CA LEU A 265 19.37 -0.67 2.89
C LEU A 265 20.71 -0.40 2.20
N GLN A 266 20.91 -0.99 1.02
CA GLN A 266 22.10 -0.71 0.21
C GLN A 266 22.14 0.77 -0.20
N ASN A 267 23.34 1.36 -0.22
CA ASN A 267 23.59 2.77 -0.61
C ASN A 267 22.90 3.83 0.27
N SER A 268 22.77 3.61 1.58
CA SER A 268 22.17 4.59 2.50
C SER A 268 23.18 5.25 3.47
N ASN A 269 24.47 5.26 3.11
CA ASN A 269 25.54 5.76 4.00
C ASN A 269 25.43 7.27 4.25
N GLU A 270 25.03 8.04 3.24
CA GLU A 270 24.85 9.49 3.36
C GLU A 270 23.69 9.82 4.30
N GLU A 271 22.58 9.10 4.19
CA GLU A 271 21.41 9.26 5.05
C GLU A 271 21.72 8.90 6.51
N ILE A 272 22.49 7.82 6.76
CA ILE A 272 22.93 7.47 8.13
C ILE A 272 23.71 8.62 8.75
N VAL A 273 24.62 9.21 7.98
CA VAL A 273 25.42 10.35 8.42
C VAL A 273 24.55 11.56 8.70
N GLU A 274 23.58 11.87 7.85
CA GLU A 274 22.65 12.98 8.06
C GLU A 274 21.82 12.81 9.33
N VAL A 275 21.34 11.60 9.58
CA VAL A 275 20.61 11.26 10.80
C VAL A 275 21.50 11.47 12.03
N LEU A 276 22.75 10.95 12.02
CA LEU A 276 23.69 11.12 13.13
C LEU A 276 24.04 12.59 13.40
N LEU A 277 24.22 13.38 12.34
CA LEU A 277 24.48 14.82 12.44
C LEU A 277 23.28 15.56 13.03
N SER A 278 22.04 15.23 12.61
CA SER A 278 20.83 15.86 13.14
C SER A 278 20.65 15.64 14.65
N GLN A 279 21.11 14.50 15.16
CA GLN A 279 21.05 14.11 16.57
C GLN A 279 22.27 14.57 17.38
N LYS A 280 23.11 15.46 16.83
CA LYS A 280 24.33 15.97 17.47
C LYS A 280 25.39 14.89 17.79
N LYS A 281 25.30 13.69 17.21
CA LYS A 281 26.24 12.56 17.42
C LYS A 281 27.39 12.60 16.39
N ILE A 282 28.11 13.70 16.34
CA ILE A 282 29.05 14.03 15.26
C ILE A 282 30.25 13.06 15.24
N LEU A 283 30.79 12.70 16.40
CA LEU A 283 31.91 11.75 16.49
C LEU A 283 31.53 10.34 16.01
N GLN A 284 30.28 9.93 16.24
CA GLN A 284 29.78 8.65 15.73
C GLN A 284 29.62 8.69 14.21
N ALA A 285 29.21 9.83 13.64
CA ALA A 285 29.15 10.02 12.19
C ALA A 285 30.54 9.91 11.54
N LEU A 286 31.56 10.56 12.11
CA LEU A 286 32.94 10.47 11.62
C LEU A 286 33.51 9.05 11.73
N SER A 287 33.25 8.37 12.84
CA SER A 287 33.66 6.97 13.04
C SER A 287 33.00 6.03 12.03
N PHE A 288 31.70 6.21 11.78
CA PHE A 288 30.95 5.43 10.79
C PHE A 288 31.53 5.60 9.39
N ILE A 289 31.79 6.84 8.95
CA ILE A 289 32.37 7.08 7.63
C ILE A 289 33.78 6.50 7.49
N ARG A 290 34.59 6.60 8.56
CA ARG A 290 35.89 5.97 8.60
C ARG A 290 35.79 4.47 8.37
N SER A 291 34.77 3.81 8.92
CA SER A 291 34.51 2.38 8.69
C SER A 291 34.03 2.06 7.27
N CYS A 292 33.38 3.00 6.59
CA CYS A 292 32.91 2.86 5.21
C CYS A 292 33.98 3.19 4.15
N GLY A 293 35.14 3.74 4.54
CA GLY A 293 36.24 4.07 3.62
C GLY A 293 36.02 5.33 2.77
N ALA A 294 34.96 6.10 3.00
CA ALA A 294 34.59 7.29 2.22
C ALA A 294 35.08 8.60 2.86
N ILE A 295 36.27 8.60 3.46
CA ILE A 295 36.78 9.75 4.24
C ILE A 295 37.16 10.93 3.32
N ASP A 296 37.63 10.62 2.11
CA ASP A 296 38.27 11.58 1.24
C ASP A 296 37.27 12.47 0.49
N SER A 297 36.05 11.98 0.24
CA SER A 297 34.97 12.73 -0.43
C SER A 297 34.12 13.60 0.52
N LEU A 298 34.50 13.70 1.80
CA LEU A 298 33.70 14.41 2.80
C LEU A 298 33.69 15.93 2.62
N SER A 299 32.51 16.53 2.80
CA SER A 299 32.35 17.98 2.91
C SER A 299 32.66 18.45 4.34
N ALA A 300 33.89 18.91 4.58
CA ALA A 300 34.31 19.52 5.84
C ALA A 300 33.36 20.57 6.43
N PRO A 301 32.79 21.53 5.65
CA PRO A 301 31.95 22.58 6.23
C PRO A 301 30.68 22.04 6.89
N LYS A 302 30.08 20.94 6.37
CA LYS A 302 28.87 20.33 6.94
C LYS A 302 29.10 19.87 8.39
N TYR A 303 30.24 19.26 8.68
CA TYR A 303 30.57 18.75 10.01
C TYR A 303 31.04 19.85 10.96
N LEU A 304 31.82 20.81 10.46
CA LEU A 304 32.27 21.96 11.26
C LEU A 304 31.10 22.87 11.64
N ALA A 305 30.13 23.06 10.73
CA ALA A 305 28.87 23.74 11.04
C ALA A 305 28.10 23.02 12.15
N ALA A 306 27.92 21.70 12.01
CA ALA A 306 27.23 20.88 13.01
C ALA A 306 27.94 20.92 14.38
N ALA A 307 29.28 20.86 14.39
CA ALA A 307 30.08 20.90 15.62
C ALA A 307 30.06 22.28 16.29
N LYS A 308 29.94 23.35 15.52
CA LYS A 308 29.76 24.70 16.08
C LYS A 308 28.39 24.85 16.74
N LEU A 309 27.34 24.27 16.15
CA LEU A 309 25.97 24.28 16.69
C LEU A 309 25.81 23.46 17.97
N THR A 310 26.72 22.54 18.28
CA THR A 310 26.72 21.80 19.55
C THR A 310 27.23 22.61 20.74
N GLU A 311 27.87 23.77 20.51
CA GLU A 311 28.49 24.65 21.53
C GLU A 311 29.57 23.99 22.41
N ASP A 312 29.85 22.69 22.23
CA ASP A 312 30.93 21.97 22.90
C ASP A 312 32.27 22.17 22.18
N THR A 313 33.20 22.83 22.86
CA THR A 313 34.54 23.11 22.39
C THR A 313 35.34 21.83 22.09
N ASN A 314 35.18 20.77 22.88
CA ASN A 314 35.94 19.53 22.71
C ASN A 314 35.52 18.76 21.45
N ILE A 315 34.21 18.76 21.16
CA ILE A 315 33.68 18.17 19.93
C ILE A 315 34.18 18.96 18.72
N PHE A 316 34.12 20.29 18.77
CA PHE A 316 34.62 21.14 17.69
C PHE A 316 36.12 20.92 17.44
N TYR A 317 36.93 20.86 18.49
CA TYR A 317 38.37 20.58 18.38
C TYR A 317 38.63 19.23 17.71
N SER A 318 37.94 18.17 18.17
CA SER A 318 38.11 16.81 17.64
C SER A 318 37.73 16.71 16.16
N VAL A 319 36.63 17.35 15.75
CA VAL A 319 36.17 17.40 14.36
C VAL A 319 37.16 18.20 13.50
N TYR A 320 37.65 19.34 13.98
CA TYR A 320 38.64 20.15 13.28
C TYR A 320 39.95 19.37 13.06
N LYS A 321 40.49 18.73 14.12
CA LYS A 321 41.68 17.89 14.04
C LYS A 321 41.50 16.68 13.12
N PHE A 322 40.31 16.09 13.06
CA PHE A 322 40.01 15.02 12.12
C PHE A 322 40.17 15.47 10.65
N PHE A 323 39.65 16.65 10.29
CA PHE A 323 39.81 17.19 8.94
C PHE A 323 41.23 17.68 8.66
N GLU A 324 41.93 18.21 9.65
CA GLU A 324 43.36 18.54 9.51
C GLU A 324 44.19 17.30 9.17
N GLN A 325 43.98 16.18 9.88
CA GLN A 325 44.63 14.90 9.58
C GLN A 325 44.25 14.35 8.21
N ARG A 326 42.99 14.54 7.76
CA ARG A 326 42.56 14.18 6.40
C ARG A 326 43.30 15.03 5.36
N ASN A 327 43.37 16.34 5.55
CA ASN A 327 44.03 17.26 4.63
C ASN A 327 45.53 16.95 4.51
N ILE A 328 46.20 16.65 5.62
CA ILE A 328 47.60 16.18 5.63
C ILE A 328 47.73 14.88 4.84
N ARG A 329 46.80 13.92 5.00
CA ARG A 329 46.85 12.66 4.25
C ARG A 329 46.66 12.86 2.75
N LEU A 330 45.76 13.75 2.34
CA LEU A 330 45.42 13.98 0.93
C LEU A 330 46.41 14.89 0.21
N ARG A 331 46.89 15.95 0.88
CA ARG A 331 47.65 17.05 0.27
C ARG A 331 49.00 17.30 0.93
N GLY A 332 49.29 16.69 2.08
CA GLY A 332 50.51 16.95 2.87
C GLY A 332 50.48 18.27 3.66
N ILE A 333 49.38 19.03 3.58
CA ILE A 333 49.22 20.35 4.20
C ILE A 333 47.94 20.33 5.07
N PRO A 334 47.96 20.90 6.30
CA PRO A 334 46.80 20.92 7.20
C PRO A 334 45.63 21.80 6.70
N ASP A 335 45.92 22.74 5.80
CA ASP A 335 44.98 23.77 5.37
C ASP A 335 43.78 23.24 4.58
N PHE A 336 42.64 23.90 4.79
CA PHE A 336 41.42 23.70 4.02
C PHE A 336 41.56 24.38 2.66
N GLU A 337 40.98 23.78 1.62
CA GLU A 337 40.97 24.41 0.30
C GLU A 337 40.04 25.62 0.28
N ALA A 338 40.41 26.67 -0.46
CA ALA A 338 39.59 27.87 -0.60
C ALA A 338 38.17 27.57 -1.13
N GLY A 339 38.02 26.50 -1.93
CA GLY A 339 36.73 26.03 -2.45
C GLY A 339 35.82 25.35 -1.40
N GLU A 340 36.33 24.95 -0.23
CA GLU A 340 35.52 24.34 0.84
C GLU A 340 34.86 25.40 1.76
N HIS A 341 35.18 26.69 1.58
CA HIS A 341 34.63 27.82 2.35
C HIS A 341 34.75 27.69 3.88
N CYS A 342 35.81 27.04 4.37
CA CYS A 342 36.02 26.78 5.80
C CYS A 342 36.64 27.95 6.60
N GLU A 343 36.92 29.10 5.98
CA GLU A 343 37.67 30.22 6.57
C GLU A 343 37.07 30.75 7.89
N SER A 344 35.75 30.82 7.98
CA SER A 344 35.06 31.25 9.20
C SER A 344 35.27 30.28 10.38
N TYR A 345 35.41 28.99 10.09
CA TYR A 345 35.65 27.95 11.10
C TYR A 345 37.10 27.93 11.55
N VAL A 346 38.06 28.21 10.66
CA VAL A 346 39.48 28.39 11.00
C VAL A 346 39.66 29.60 11.92
N LYS A 347 39.03 30.74 11.60
CA LYS A 347 39.04 31.93 12.46
C LYS A 347 38.45 31.62 13.85
N TYR A 348 37.35 30.88 13.89
CA TYR A 348 36.73 30.45 15.14
C TYR A 348 37.65 29.53 15.95
N PHE A 349 38.27 28.52 15.32
CA PHE A 349 39.24 27.64 15.97
C PHE A 349 40.40 28.43 16.61
N ASN A 350 40.99 29.36 15.85
CA ASN A 350 42.08 30.20 16.33
C ASN A 350 41.66 31.12 17.49
N SER A 351 40.41 31.61 17.49
CA SER A 351 39.88 32.44 18.58
C SER A 351 39.64 31.67 19.88
N VAL A 352 39.28 30.39 19.79
CA VAL A 352 38.89 29.58 20.95
C VAL A 352 40.08 28.80 21.53
N PHE A 353 40.97 28.28 20.69
CA PHE A 353 42.09 27.40 21.12
C PHE A 353 43.48 28.04 20.94
N GLY A 354 43.56 29.23 20.35
CA GLY A 354 44.81 29.88 20.00
C GLY A 354 45.53 29.22 18.82
N THR A 355 46.48 29.94 18.22
CA THR A 355 47.31 29.47 17.09
C THR A 355 48.31 28.36 17.47
N ALA A 356 48.37 27.97 18.74
CA ALA A 356 49.42 27.11 19.30
C ALA A 356 49.13 25.60 19.27
N SER A 357 47.90 25.15 18.93
CA SER A 357 47.64 23.70 18.79
C SER A 357 48.07 23.10 17.45
N VAL A 358 48.72 23.89 16.59
CA VAL A 358 49.23 23.47 15.27
C VAL A 358 50.54 22.66 15.38
N LEU A 359 51.18 22.58 16.56
CA LEU A 359 52.56 22.06 16.70
C LEU A 359 52.79 20.83 17.58
N GLU A 360 51.80 20.28 18.29
CA GLU A 360 52.00 19.02 19.04
C GLU A 360 51.59 17.79 18.22
N THR A 361 52.37 17.50 17.17
CA THR A 361 52.51 16.13 16.62
C THR A 361 53.78 15.99 15.76
N VAL A 362 54.80 16.82 16.03
CA VAL A 362 56.16 16.58 15.56
C VAL A 362 56.97 16.22 16.80
N LEU A 363 57.39 14.95 16.88
CA LEU A 363 58.26 14.30 17.89
C LEU A 363 57.56 13.60 19.07
N ASN A 364 57.09 12.37 18.84
CA ASN A 364 57.75 11.14 19.34
C ASN A 364 57.03 9.87 18.86
#